data_AF-A0A0R2FAF1-F1
#
_entry.id   AF-A0A0R2FAF1-F1
#
_cell.length_a   1.000
_cell.length_b   1.000
_cell.length_c   1.000
_cell.angle_alpha   90.00
_cell.angle_beta   90.00
_cell.angle_gamma   90.00
#
_symmetry.space_group_name_H-M   'P 1'
#
loop_
_entity.id
_entity.type
_entity.pdbx_description
1 polymer ?
#
loop_
_entity_poly.entity_id
_entity_poly.type
_entity_poly.pdbx_seq_one_letter_code
_entity_poly.pdbx_strand_id
1 'polypeptide(L)'
;MAEEVAGMNYGYARVTSAAETVGAQVAQLKKYGVGQVFKEKYTNKRVNRHRLNSLLNQVRQGDTITVTRLSRLTASPSEALNLIKTLREKGVALNVLNLGVIDDTIVGRLTVRILAAVVEMENSGIVERTQAGKNFAKAHNPDYREGRKPALTPEQTRKMLQLIDEAGKSQAEVAKLLGVSQSTISRTYRTEKLKIQAYAEDGDISAASAYDRLGEGGRAIVAQAQADGSWPIEDPIYDQKPAGVDDVADDELPGFSAQIKKSLGDLIKENNTQPK
;
A
#
# COMPACT_ATOMS: atom_id res chain seq x y z
N MET A 1 -46.83 37.30 9.70
CA MET A 1 -45.72 37.80 8.86
C MET A 1 -44.48 37.72 9.73
N ALA A 2 -43.69 36.65 9.59
CA ALA A 2 -42.49 36.47 10.39
C ALA A 2 -41.47 37.52 9.95
N GLU A 3 -41.00 38.30 10.92
CA GLU A 3 -39.98 39.32 10.79
C GLU A 3 -38.70 38.67 10.23
N GLU A 4 -38.25 39.11 9.05
CA GLU A 4 -37.01 38.63 8.43
C GLU A 4 -35.84 39.19 9.25
N VAL A 5 -35.42 38.46 10.27
CA VAL A 5 -34.26 38.83 11.08
C VAL A 5 -33.03 38.74 10.19
N ALA A 6 -32.61 39.88 9.65
CA ALA A 6 -31.41 39.99 8.83
C ALA A 6 -30.19 39.58 9.67
N GLY A 7 -29.72 38.34 9.48
CA GLY A 7 -28.53 37.83 10.14
C GLY A 7 -27.28 38.57 9.71
N MET A 8 -26.22 38.48 10.53
CA MET A 8 -24.97 39.19 10.27
C MET A 8 -24.20 38.54 9.13
N ASN A 9 -23.56 39.38 8.30
CA ASN A 9 -22.67 38.93 7.23
C ASN A 9 -21.20 39.06 7.65
N TYR A 10 -20.54 37.90 7.83
CA TYR A 10 -19.14 37.80 8.21
C TYR A 10 -18.27 37.42 7.03
N GLY A 11 -17.08 38.02 6.95
CA GLY A 11 -16.10 37.71 5.91
C GLY A 11 -14.99 36.82 6.44
N TYR A 12 -14.48 35.93 5.60
CA TYR A 12 -13.24 35.21 5.90
C TYR A 12 -12.25 35.32 4.74
N ALA A 13 -11.03 35.72 5.05
CA ALA A 13 -9.94 35.88 4.10
C ALA A 13 -8.70 35.13 4.58
N ARG A 14 -8.13 34.30 3.71
CA ARG A 14 -6.98 33.43 4.02
C ARG A 14 -5.90 33.55 2.97
N VAL A 15 -4.64 33.57 3.40
CA VAL A 15 -3.47 33.49 2.51
C VAL A 15 -2.51 32.40 2.97
N THR A 16 -1.93 31.70 1.99
CA THR A 16 -0.99 30.60 2.22
C THR A 16 0.48 31.00 2.09
N SER A 17 0.78 32.12 1.41
CA SER A 17 2.13 32.66 1.22
C SER A 17 2.19 34.16 1.53
N ALA A 18 3.41 34.72 1.59
CA ALA A 18 3.62 36.16 1.77
C ALA A 18 3.30 36.99 0.51
N ALA A 19 3.23 36.35 -0.67
CA ALA A 19 3.03 37.02 -1.96
C ALA A 19 1.55 37.34 -2.24
N GLU A 20 0.62 36.60 -1.64
CA GLU A 20 -0.81 36.94 -1.73
C GLU A 20 -1.17 38.00 -0.68
N THR A 21 -1.60 39.17 -1.13
CA THR A 21 -2.03 40.24 -0.22
C THR A 21 -3.46 39.98 0.25
N VAL A 22 -3.63 39.71 1.55
CA VAL A 22 -4.94 39.65 2.23
C VAL A 22 -5.80 40.89 1.90
N GLY A 23 -5.14 42.03 1.66
CA GLY A 23 -5.78 43.30 1.28
C GLY A 23 -6.74 43.19 0.10
N ALA A 24 -6.39 42.46 -0.96
CA ALA A 24 -7.26 42.33 -2.14
C ALA A 24 -8.56 41.57 -1.81
N GLN A 25 -8.45 40.49 -1.02
CA GLN A 25 -9.62 39.72 -0.57
C GLN A 25 -10.51 40.57 0.34
N VAL A 26 -9.91 41.29 1.30
CA VAL A 26 -10.65 42.16 2.21
C VAL A 26 -11.35 43.28 1.46
N ALA A 27 -10.70 43.89 0.46
CA ALA A 27 -11.31 44.92 -0.37
C ALA A 27 -12.54 44.39 -1.14
N GLN A 28 -12.44 43.18 -1.72
CA GLN A 28 -13.58 42.53 -2.38
C GLN A 28 -14.73 42.25 -1.41
N LEU A 29 -14.43 41.70 -0.23
CA LEU A 29 -15.43 41.41 0.81
C LEU A 29 -16.13 42.69 1.29
N LYS A 30 -15.37 43.76 1.53
CA LYS A 30 -15.92 45.06 1.91
C LYS A 30 -16.79 45.66 0.80
N LYS A 31 -16.35 45.57 -0.47
CA LYS A 31 -17.13 46.02 -1.63
C LYS A 31 -18.47 45.28 -1.75
N TYR A 32 -18.51 44.02 -1.32
CA TYR A 32 -19.73 43.22 -1.26
C TYR A 32 -20.65 43.59 -0.07
N GLY A 33 -20.22 44.46 0.84
CA GLY A 33 -21.02 44.88 2.00
C GLY A 33 -20.79 44.04 3.25
N VAL A 34 -19.71 43.25 3.31
CA VAL A 34 -19.38 42.48 4.51
C VAL A 34 -18.86 43.41 5.63
N GLY A 35 -19.54 43.40 6.77
CA GLY A 35 -19.22 44.27 7.91
C GLY A 35 -17.95 43.87 8.65
N GLN A 36 -17.86 42.60 9.08
CA GLN A 36 -16.72 42.09 9.86
C GLN A 36 -15.94 41.04 9.07
N VAL A 37 -14.64 41.27 8.84
CA VAL A 37 -13.78 40.34 8.08
C VAL A 37 -12.69 39.73 8.97
N PHE A 38 -12.71 38.41 9.10
CA PHE A 38 -11.68 37.60 9.75
C PHE A 38 -10.55 37.32 8.77
N LYS A 39 -9.31 37.61 9.20
CA LYS A 39 -8.11 37.47 8.37
C LYS A 39 -7.22 36.40 8.99
N GLU A 40 -6.80 35.43 8.19
CA GLU A 40 -5.95 34.34 8.65
C GLU A 40 -4.76 34.13 7.71
N LYS A 41 -3.56 34.00 8.28
CA LYS A 41 -2.37 33.55 7.56
C LYS A 41 -2.18 32.07 7.90
N TYR A 42 -2.35 31.21 6.90
CA TYR A 42 -2.34 29.76 7.09
C TYR A 42 -1.37 29.10 6.13
N THR A 43 -0.20 28.70 6.62
CA THR A 43 0.67 27.76 5.91
C THR A 43 0.21 26.34 6.25
N ASN A 44 0.09 25.45 5.26
CA ASN A 44 -0.33 24.03 5.38
C ASN A 44 0.38 23.18 6.46
N LYS A 45 1.31 23.74 7.23
CA LYS A 45 2.13 23.09 8.27
C LYS A 45 1.61 23.25 9.71
N ARG A 46 0.51 23.96 10.00
CA ARG A 46 -0.05 24.07 11.37
C ARG A 46 -1.53 23.68 11.40
N VAL A 47 -1.91 22.90 12.40
CA VAL A 47 -3.25 22.28 12.52
C VAL A 47 -4.32 23.26 13.02
N ASN A 48 -3.94 24.43 13.55
CA ASN A 48 -4.88 25.29 14.25
C ASN A 48 -5.28 26.54 13.45
N ARG A 49 -6.48 26.49 12.85
CA ARG A 49 -7.15 27.64 12.21
C ARG A 49 -7.93 28.45 13.24
N HIS A 50 -7.20 29.10 14.15
CA HIS A 50 -7.80 29.82 15.28
C HIS A 50 -8.83 30.86 14.83
N ARG A 51 -8.60 31.58 13.73
CA ARG A 51 -9.53 32.64 13.28
C ARG A 51 -10.79 32.06 12.64
N LEU A 52 -10.66 30.99 11.85
CA LEU A 52 -11.82 30.28 11.34
C LEU A 52 -12.64 29.67 12.47
N ASN A 53 -11.99 29.01 13.43
CA ASN A 53 -12.68 28.41 14.58
C ASN A 53 -13.40 29.45 15.44
N SER A 54 -12.78 30.62 15.68
CA SER A 54 -13.46 31.74 16.35
C SER A 54 -14.69 32.21 15.58
N LEU A 55 -14.59 32.36 14.25
CA LEU A 55 -15.74 32.71 13.41
C LEU A 55 -16.86 31.65 13.53
N LEU A 56 -16.52 30.37 13.40
CA LEU A 56 -17.48 29.26 13.50
C LEU A 56 -18.16 29.14 14.87
N ASN A 57 -17.54 29.66 15.93
CA ASN A 57 -18.12 29.75 17.27
C ASN A 57 -18.98 31.00 17.46
N GLN A 58 -18.72 32.06 16.70
CA GLN A 58 -19.45 33.33 16.80
C GLN A 58 -20.75 33.32 15.99
N VAL A 59 -20.77 32.67 14.82
CA VAL A 59 -21.94 32.63 13.93
C VAL A 59 -23.12 31.90 14.56
N ARG A 60 -24.32 32.40 14.27
CA ARG A 60 -25.61 31.92 14.73
C ARG A 60 -26.52 31.63 13.54
N GLN A 61 -27.63 30.95 13.81
CA GLN A 61 -28.66 30.71 12.80
C GLN A 61 -29.11 32.03 12.15
N GLY A 62 -29.20 32.03 10.83
CA GLY A 62 -29.53 33.21 10.02
C GLY A 62 -28.32 34.01 9.55
N ASP A 63 -27.15 33.83 10.16
CA ASP A 63 -25.92 34.49 9.72
C ASP A 63 -25.42 33.95 8.37
N THR A 64 -24.60 34.76 7.68
CA THR A 64 -23.94 34.37 6.43
C THR A 64 -22.43 34.54 6.56
N ILE A 65 -21.67 33.52 6.13
CA ILE A 65 -20.22 33.62 5.96
C ILE A 65 -19.93 33.87 4.47
N THR A 66 -19.29 34.98 4.15
CA THR A 66 -18.87 35.35 2.79
C THR A 66 -17.37 35.15 2.60
N VAL A 67 -16.99 34.46 1.53
CA VAL A 67 -15.60 34.27 1.11
C VAL A 67 -15.44 34.61 -0.38
N THR A 68 -14.24 35.01 -0.78
CA THR A 68 -13.99 35.37 -2.19
C THR A 68 -13.98 34.15 -3.12
N ARG A 69 -13.40 33.04 -2.65
CA ARG A 69 -13.32 31.74 -3.33
C ARG A 69 -13.33 30.63 -2.30
N LEU A 70 -13.81 29.44 -2.69
CA LEU A 70 -13.87 28.27 -1.79
C LEU A 70 -12.48 27.85 -1.28
N SER A 71 -11.44 27.98 -2.11
CA SER A 71 -10.04 27.72 -1.73
C SER A 71 -9.47 28.69 -0.69
N ARG A 72 -10.19 29.76 -0.33
CA ARG A 72 -9.84 30.62 0.80
C ARG A 72 -10.41 30.11 2.10
N LEU A 73 -11.50 29.35 2.05
CA LEU A 73 -12.11 28.75 3.22
C LEU A 73 -11.40 27.45 3.62
N THR A 74 -11.16 26.55 2.65
CA THR A 74 -10.61 25.21 2.90
C THR A 74 -9.43 24.88 1.99
N ALA A 75 -8.64 23.88 2.37
CA ALA A 75 -7.51 23.40 1.57
C ALA A 75 -7.87 22.21 0.68
N SER A 76 -8.91 21.44 1.04
CA SER A 76 -9.41 20.31 0.24
C SER A 76 -10.92 20.41 -0.05
N PRO A 77 -11.40 19.76 -1.12
CA PRO A 77 -12.84 19.63 -1.40
C PRO A 77 -13.59 18.88 -0.30
N SER A 78 -12.99 17.84 0.30
CA SER A 78 -13.62 17.08 1.39
C SER A 78 -13.82 17.94 2.63
N GLU A 79 -12.84 18.79 2.95
CA GLU A 79 -12.94 19.75 4.04
C GLU A 79 -14.02 20.80 3.75
N ALA A 80 -14.12 21.28 2.50
CA ALA A 80 -15.18 22.19 2.08
C ALA A 80 -16.56 21.59 2.31
N LEU A 81 -16.75 20.35 1.86
CA LEU A 81 -18.02 19.64 1.98
C LEU A 81 -18.43 19.45 3.45
N ASN A 82 -17.50 19.05 4.31
CA ASN A 82 -17.76 18.88 5.74
C ASN A 82 -18.13 20.21 6.39
N LEU A 83 -17.40 21.29 6.08
CA LEU A 83 -17.70 22.60 6.62
C LEU A 83 -19.07 23.11 6.18
N ILE A 84 -19.45 22.93 4.91
CA ILE A 84 -20.77 23.30 4.41
C ILE A 84 -21.88 22.54 5.15
N LYS A 85 -21.69 21.24 5.42
CA LYS A 85 -22.64 20.44 6.21
C LYS A 85 -22.79 21.01 7.62
N THR A 86 -21.68 21.29 8.31
CA THR A 86 -21.71 21.89 9.65
C THR A 86 -22.38 23.26 9.67
N LEU A 87 -22.13 24.11 8.67
CA LEU A 87 -22.79 25.41 8.57
C LEU A 87 -24.30 25.26 8.34
N ARG A 88 -24.71 24.33 7.47
CA ARG A 88 -26.11 24.02 7.21
C ARG A 88 -26.83 23.52 8.47
N GLU A 89 -26.22 22.62 9.24
CA GLU A 89 -26.77 22.13 10.52
C GLU A 89 -26.96 23.26 11.54
N LYS A 90 -26.09 24.27 11.52
CA LYS A 90 -26.23 25.48 12.34
C LYS A 90 -27.19 26.53 11.77
N GLY A 91 -27.77 26.30 10.59
CA GLY A 91 -28.60 27.27 9.89
C GLY A 91 -27.84 28.53 9.44
N VAL A 92 -26.55 28.40 9.13
CA VAL A 92 -25.68 29.47 8.62
C VAL A 92 -25.47 29.29 7.12
N ALA A 93 -25.65 30.35 6.34
CA ALA A 93 -25.42 30.31 4.90
C ALA A 93 -23.94 30.52 4.57
N LEU A 94 -23.45 29.85 3.53
CA LEU A 94 -22.12 30.10 2.97
C LEU A 94 -22.27 30.81 1.63
N ASN A 95 -21.75 32.03 1.53
CA ASN A 95 -21.69 32.77 0.28
C ASN A 95 -20.27 32.78 -0.27
N VAL A 96 -20.10 32.33 -1.51
CA VAL A 96 -18.82 32.37 -2.20
C VAL A 96 -18.97 33.33 -3.37
N LEU A 97 -18.24 34.44 -3.39
CA LEU A 97 -18.47 35.53 -4.35
C LEU A 97 -18.46 35.08 -5.83
N ASN A 98 -17.70 34.03 -6.16
CA ASN A 98 -17.64 33.50 -7.53
C ASN A 98 -18.60 32.32 -7.81
N LEU A 99 -19.22 31.70 -6.81
CA LEU A 99 -20.15 30.58 -6.97
C LEU A 99 -21.60 30.93 -6.56
N GLY A 100 -21.78 32.01 -5.80
CA GLY A 100 -23.05 32.39 -5.18
C GLY A 100 -23.25 31.79 -3.79
N VAL A 101 -24.49 31.87 -3.32
CA VAL A 101 -24.91 31.40 -2.00
C VAL A 101 -25.17 29.89 -2.05
N ILE A 102 -24.57 29.18 -1.10
CA ILE A 102 -24.76 27.76 -0.84
C ILE A 102 -25.67 27.64 0.37
N ASP A 103 -26.95 27.45 0.09
CA ASP A 103 -28.04 27.32 1.06
C ASP A 103 -28.84 26.01 0.81
N ASP A 104 -30.10 25.98 1.25
CA ASP A 104 -31.03 24.89 0.98
C ASP A 104 -31.98 25.17 -0.20
N THR A 105 -31.58 26.02 -1.13
CA THR A 105 -32.26 26.12 -2.43
C THR A 105 -31.88 24.94 -3.33
N ILE A 106 -32.58 24.79 -4.46
CA ILE A 106 -32.25 23.77 -5.48
C ILE A 106 -30.81 23.93 -5.96
N VAL A 107 -30.37 25.17 -6.21
CA VAL A 107 -29.02 25.49 -6.67
C VAL A 107 -27.99 25.19 -5.57
N GLY A 108 -28.24 25.60 -4.33
CA GLY A 108 -27.36 25.30 -3.20
C GLY A 108 -27.18 23.79 -2.97
N ARG A 109 -28.28 23.01 -3.03
CA ARG A 109 -28.22 21.54 -2.95
C ARG A 109 -27.47 20.92 -4.13
N LEU A 110 -27.66 21.42 -5.35
CA LEU A 110 -26.92 20.95 -6.52
C LEU A 110 -25.42 21.20 -6.37
N THR A 111 -25.01 22.40 -5.93
CA THR A 111 -23.60 22.72 -5.69
C THR A 111 -22.97 21.77 -4.67
N VAL A 112 -23.66 21.44 -3.58
CA VAL A 112 -23.18 20.47 -2.58
C VAL A 112 -23.01 19.06 -3.18
N ARG A 113 -23.93 18.63 -4.04
CA ARG A 113 -23.84 17.32 -4.72
C ARG A 113 -22.68 17.27 -5.72
N ILE A 114 -22.46 18.34 -6.48
CA ILE A 114 -21.31 18.43 -7.40
C ILE A 114 -20.01 18.38 -6.61
N LEU A 115 -19.90 19.12 -5.49
CA LEU A 115 -18.73 19.05 -4.61
C LEU A 115 -18.52 17.63 -4.05
N ALA A 116 -19.59 16.94 -3.66
CA ALA A 116 -19.50 15.55 -3.21
C ALA A 116 -18.99 14.61 -4.31
N ALA A 117 -19.47 14.76 -5.55
CA ALA A 117 -18.99 13.99 -6.69
C ALA A 117 -17.50 14.23 -6.97
N VAL A 118 -17.03 15.48 -6.84
CA VAL A 118 -15.59 15.79 -6.98
C VAL A 118 -14.77 15.10 -5.89
N VAL A 119 -15.25 15.11 -4.64
CA VAL A 119 -14.58 14.41 -3.53
C VAL A 119 -14.49 12.91 -3.78
N GLU A 120 -15.56 12.30 -4.29
CA GLU A 120 -15.57 10.88 -4.65
C GLU A 120 -14.59 10.57 -5.78
N MET A 121 -14.57 11.40 -6.83
CA MET A 121 -13.64 11.26 -7.95
C MET A 121 -12.17 11.33 -7.50
N GLU A 122 -11.82 12.26 -6.61
CA GLU A 122 -10.46 12.35 -6.07
C GLU A 122 -10.06 11.09 -5.31
N ASN A 123 -10.95 10.57 -4.46
CA ASN A 123 -10.72 9.35 -3.69
C ASN A 123 -10.55 8.12 -4.60
N SER A 124 -11.47 7.95 -5.55
CA SER A 124 -11.42 6.85 -6.53
C SER A 124 -10.15 6.91 -7.36
N GLY A 125 -9.73 8.10 -7.80
CA GLY A 125 -8.48 8.26 -8.54
C GLY A 125 -7.23 7.91 -7.74
N ILE A 126 -7.22 8.06 -6.40
CA ILE A 126 -6.12 7.60 -5.55
C ILE A 126 -6.06 6.07 -5.52
N VAL A 127 -7.22 5.42 -5.36
CA VAL A 127 -7.34 3.96 -5.34
C VAL A 127 -6.91 3.38 -6.68
N GLU A 128 -7.41 3.94 -7.78
CA GLU A 128 -7.09 3.51 -9.15
C GLU A 128 -5.59 3.58 -9.42
N ARG A 129 -4.94 4.72 -9.14
CA ARG A 129 -3.49 4.88 -9.32
C ARG A 129 -2.69 3.91 -8.46
N THR A 130 -3.12 3.69 -7.22
CA THR A 130 -2.46 2.73 -6.33
C THR A 130 -2.58 1.31 -6.89
N GLN A 131 -3.76 0.94 -7.39
CA GLN A 131 -3.98 -0.39 -7.96
C GLN A 131 -3.22 -0.58 -9.27
N ALA A 132 -3.17 0.44 -10.13
CA ALA A 132 -2.37 0.44 -11.35
C ALA A 132 -0.88 0.23 -11.03
N GLY A 133 -0.35 0.94 -10.04
CA GLY A 133 1.03 0.77 -9.58
C GLY A 133 1.31 -0.64 -9.03
N LYS A 134 0.37 -1.22 -8.26
CA LYS A 134 0.49 -2.60 -7.78
C LYS A 134 0.47 -3.61 -8.92
N ASN A 135 -0.44 -3.45 -9.89
CA ASN A 135 -0.53 -4.34 -11.05
C ASN A 135 0.74 -4.26 -11.90
N PHE A 136 1.27 -3.05 -12.10
CA PHE A 136 2.54 -2.85 -12.78
C PHE A 136 3.69 -3.57 -12.05
N ALA A 137 3.79 -3.42 -10.73
CA ALA A 137 4.79 -4.09 -9.92
C ALA A 137 4.65 -5.62 -9.95
N LYS A 138 3.43 -6.16 -9.90
CA LYS A 138 3.16 -7.61 -10.06
C LYS A 138 3.69 -8.15 -11.39
N ALA A 139 3.52 -7.39 -12.48
CA ALA A 139 3.90 -7.83 -13.81
C ALA A 139 5.40 -7.70 -14.10
N HIS A 140 6.07 -6.70 -13.52
CA HIS A 140 7.46 -6.34 -13.88
C HIS A 140 8.50 -6.61 -12.80
N ASN A 141 8.08 -6.96 -11.58
CA ASN A 141 8.99 -7.28 -10.48
C ASN A 141 8.72 -8.71 -9.98
N PRO A 142 9.59 -9.68 -10.31
CA PRO A 142 9.47 -11.08 -9.85
C PRO A 142 9.44 -11.23 -8.32
N ASP A 143 10.05 -10.28 -7.59
CA ASP A 143 10.11 -10.27 -6.13
C ASP A 143 8.94 -9.54 -5.48
N TYR A 144 8.04 -8.94 -6.26
CA TYR A 144 6.88 -8.24 -5.71
C TYR A 144 5.93 -9.23 -5.04
N ARG A 145 5.69 -9.04 -3.74
CA ARG A 145 4.72 -9.81 -2.95
C ARG A 145 3.82 -8.87 -2.17
N GLU A 146 2.52 -9.16 -2.23
CA GLU A 146 1.55 -8.47 -1.40
C GLU A 146 1.46 -9.06 0.00
N GLY A 147 1.14 -8.21 0.97
CA GLY A 147 0.95 -8.62 2.36
C GLY A 147 2.26 -8.68 3.16
N ARG A 148 2.14 -9.25 4.37
CA ARG A 148 3.26 -9.38 5.31
C ARG A 148 4.26 -10.40 4.77
N LYS A 149 5.56 -10.07 4.84
CA LYS A 149 6.63 -11.03 4.54
C LYS A 149 6.43 -12.32 5.36
N PRO A 150 6.61 -13.51 4.75
CA PRO A 150 6.55 -14.77 5.47
C PRO A 150 7.47 -14.77 6.68
N ALA A 151 7.02 -15.37 7.78
CA ALA A 151 7.80 -15.43 9.02
C ALA A 151 8.97 -16.42 8.94
N LEU A 152 8.93 -17.36 8.00
CA LEU A 152 9.98 -18.34 7.73
C LEU A 152 10.51 -18.15 6.31
N THR A 153 11.81 -18.23 6.16
CA THR A 153 12.47 -18.33 4.85
C THR A 153 12.22 -19.72 4.23
N PRO A 154 12.44 -19.89 2.91
CA PRO A 154 12.34 -21.20 2.27
C PRO A 154 13.24 -22.26 2.94
N GLU A 155 14.44 -21.88 3.38
CA GLU A 155 15.36 -22.77 4.10
C GLU A 155 14.84 -23.17 5.48
N GLN A 156 14.33 -22.20 6.25
CA GLN A 156 13.74 -22.50 7.56
C GLN A 156 12.47 -23.35 7.43
N THR A 157 11.74 -23.19 6.32
CA THR A 157 10.54 -24.00 6.02
C THR A 157 10.92 -25.44 5.70
N ARG A 158 11.98 -25.66 4.91
CA ARG A 158 12.54 -27.01 4.71
C ARG A 158 12.99 -27.64 6.02
N LYS A 159 13.78 -26.91 6.80
CA LYS A 159 14.29 -27.40 8.09
C LYS A 159 13.16 -27.73 9.05
N MET A 160 12.09 -26.94 9.06
CA MET A 160 10.87 -27.24 9.82
C MET A 160 10.26 -28.57 9.39
N LEU A 161 10.09 -28.83 8.09
CA LEU A 161 9.53 -30.09 7.59
C LEU A 161 10.40 -31.29 7.98
N GLN A 162 11.72 -31.22 7.76
CA GLN A 162 12.67 -32.27 8.15
C GLN A 162 12.61 -32.58 9.65
N LEU A 163 12.58 -31.55 10.50
CA LEU A 163 12.55 -31.73 11.94
C LEU A 163 11.23 -32.39 12.43
N ILE A 164 10.11 -32.13 11.75
CA ILE A 164 8.81 -32.69 12.12
C ILE A 164 8.64 -34.10 11.54
N ASP A 165 8.92 -34.28 10.25
CA ASP A 165 8.62 -35.51 9.51
C ASP A 165 9.70 -36.59 9.70
N GLU A 166 10.99 -36.22 9.64
CA GLU A 166 12.10 -37.18 9.69
C GLU A 166 12.63 -37.37 11.11
N ALA A 167 12.79 -36.26 11.85
CA ALA A 167 13.33 -36.28 13.20
C ALA A 167 12.26 -36.42 14.31
N GLY A 168 10.98 -36.46 13.94
CA GLY A 168 9.86 -36.68 14.86
C GLY A 168 9.67 -35.62 15.97
N LYS A 169 10.21 -34.40 15.79
CA LYS A 169 10.07 -33.34 16.80
C LYS A 169 8.66 -32.75 16.82
N SER A 170 8.21 -32.33 18.00
CA SER A 170 6.93 -31.66 18.13
C SER A 170 6.97 -30.25 17.52
N GLN A 171 5.82 -29.77 17.01
CA GLN A 171 5.70 -28.42 16.46
C GLN A 171 6.07 -27.32 17.48
N ALA A 172 5.86 -27.57 18.77
CA ALA A 172 6.22 -26.64 19.85
C ALA A 172 7.74 -26.53 20.02
N GLU A 173 8.47 -27.63 19.88
CA GLU A 173 9.95 -27.63 19.92
C GLU A 173 10.53 -26.95 18.69
N VAL A 174 10.00 -27.23 17.50
CA VAL A 174 10.43 -26.59 16.26
C VAL A 174 10.17 -25.08 16.27
N ALA A 175 9.05 -24.65 16.86
CA ALA A 175 8.74 -23.24 17.06
C ALA A 175 9.80 -22.52 17.91
N LYS A 176 10.21 -23.13 19.02
CA LYS A 176 11.30 -22.61 19.87
C LYS A 176 12.63 -22.56 19.13
N LEU A 177 12.97 -23.60 18.39
CA LEU A 177 14.23 -23.69 17.64
C LEU A 177 14.33 -22.66 16.51
N LEU A 178 13.21 -22.34 15.86
CA LEU A 178 13.16 -21.38 14.75
C LEU A 178 12.80 -19.96 15.21
N GLY A 179 12.57 -19.74 16.51
CA GLY A 179 12.25 -18.42 17.06
C GLY A 179 10.91 -17.84 16.61
N VAL A 180 9.93 -18.69 16.28
CA VAL A 180 8.60 -18.28 15.82
C VAL A 180 7.49 -18.87 16.68
N SER A 181 6.27 -18.35 16.56
CA SER A 181 5.13 -18.90 17.31
C SER A 181 4.78 -20.33 16.83
N GLN A 182 4.28 -21.17 17.73
CA GLN A 182 3.78 -22.50 17.35
C GLN A 182 2.65 -22.41 16.32
N SER A 183 1.81 -21.38 16.40
CA SER A 183 0.75 -21.13 15.42
C SER A 183 1.29 -20.83 14.01
N THR A 184 2.47 -20.18 13.91
CA THR A 184 3.17 -19.97 12.64
C THR A 184 3.64 -21.30 12.07
N ILE A 185 4.29 -22.15 12.89
CA ILE A 185 4.72 -23.49 12.48
C ILE A 185 3.55 -24.33 12.01
N SER A 186 2.48 -24.40 12.81
CA SER A 186 1.29 -25.21 12.50
C SER A 186 0.63 -24.77 11.19
N ARG A 187 0.48 -23.45 10.99
CA ARG A 187 -0.08 -22.90 9.74
C ARG A 187 0.80 -23.21 8.54
N THR A 188 2.11 -22.93 8.63
CA THR A 188 3.04 -23.18 7.52
C THR A 188 3.12 -24.66 7.20
N TYR A 189 3.24 -25.54 8.22
CA TYR A 189 3.26 -26.99 8.05
C TYR A 189 2.01 -27.51 7.34
N ARG A 190 0.82 -27.09 7.77
CA ARG A 190 -0.44 -27.47 7.11
C ARG A 190 -0.47 -27.01 5.65
N THR A 191 -0.08 -25.77 5.38
CA THR A 191 -0.03 -25.23 4.02
C THR A 191 0.94 -26.00 3.13
N GLU A 192 2.15 -26.31 3.62
CA GLU A 192 3.13 -27.07 2.85
C GLU A 192 2.70 -28.53 2.62
N LYS A 193 2.10 -29.20 3.62
CA LYS A 193 1.55 -30.56 3.43
C LYS A 193 0.43 -30.61 2.39
N LEU A 194 -0.48 -29.63 2.39
CA LEU A 194 -1.55 -29.54 1.39
C LEU A 194 -0.99 -29.31 -0.02
N LYS A 195 0.08 -28.52 -0.15
CA LYS A 195 0.78 -28.37 -1.44
C LYS A 195 1.38 -29.70 -1.88
N ILE A 196 2.11 -30.38 -1.01
CA ILE A 196 2.71 -31.70 -1.28
C ILE A 196 1.65 -32.70 -1.73
N GLN A 197 0.49 -32.74 -1.07
CA GLN A 197 -0.62 -33.61 -1.46
C GLN A 197 -1.19 -33.25 -2.84
N ALA A 198 -1.47 -31.98 -3.11
CA ALA A 198 -1.95 -31.54 -4.42
C ALA A 198 -0.95 -31.87 -5.55
N TYR A 199 0.37 -31.76 -5.28
CA TYR A 199 1.41 -32.17 -6.23
C TYR A 199 1.40 -33.68 -6.52
N ALA A 200 1.06 -34.51 -5.54
CA ALA A 200 1.01 -35.96 -5.70
C ALA A 200 -0.22 -36.45 -6.51
N GLU A 201 -1.27 -35.63 -6.59
CA GLU A 201 -2.54 -35.99 -7.25
C GLU A 201 -2.59 -35.58 -8.75
N ASP A 202 -1.93 -34.48 -9.16
CA ASP A 202 -2.12 -33.87 -10.50
C ASP A 202 -1.05 -34.20 -11.57
N GLY A 203 0.09 -34.79 -11.22
CA GLY A 203 0.97 -35.51 -12.17
C GLY A 203 1.64 -34.77 -13.36
N ASP A 204 1.61 -33.42 -13.50
CA ASP A 204 2.15 -32.73 -14.69
C ASP A 204 3.04 -31.47 -14.40
N ILE A 205 3.98 -31.16 -15.31
CA ILE A 205 5.42 -30.87 -15.11
C ILE A 205 5.78 -29.35 -14.93
N SER A 206 6.71 -28.93 -14.04
CA SER A 206 8.17 -28.85 -14.31
C SER A 206 9.08 -29.29 -13.14
N ALA A 207 9.87 -30.35 -13.40
CA ALA A 207 10.79 -30.98 -12.46
C ALA A 207 11.93 -30.05 -11.99
N ALA A 208 12.28 -29.01 -12.75
CA ALA A 208 13.31 -28.04 -12.38
C ALA A 208 12.91 -27.15 -11.17
N SER A 209 11.61 -26.89 -10.96
CA SER A 209 11.10 -26.01 -9.89
C SER A 209 10.98 -26.69 -8.52
N ALA A 210 10.81 -28.02 -8.51
CA ALA A 210 10.67 -28.83 -7.30
C ALA A 210 12.03 -29.23 -6.71
N TYR A 211 13.02 -29.49 -7.57
CA TYR A 211 14.36 -29.94 -7.17
C TYR A 211 15.24 -28.85 -6.55
N ASP A 212 15.13 -27.60 -7.03
CA ASP A 212 15.97 -26.48 -6.58
C ASP A 212 15.67 -26.04 -5.12
N ARG A 213 14.51 -26.47 -4.58
CA ARG A 213 14.04 -26.11 -3.24
C ARG A 213 14.17 -27.18 -2.18
N LEU A 214 14.56 -28.42 -2.49
CA LEU A 214 14.61 -29.51 -1.49
C LEU A 214 16.04 -29.96 -1.10
N GLY A 215 17.08 -29.54 -1.82
CA GLY A 215 18.46 -29.93 -1.51
C GLY A 215 18.69 -31.45 -1.62
N GLU A 216 19.80 -31.95 -1.06
CA GLU A 216 20.26 -33.35 -1.21
C GLU A 216 19.23 -34.42 -0.82
N GLY A 217 18.29 -34.11 0.09
CA GLY A 217 17.21 -35.02 0.51
C GLY A 217 16.19 -35.34 -0.60
N GLY A 218 15.99 -34.44 -1.57
CA GLY A 218 15.11 -34.68 -2.71
C GLY A 218 15.65 -35.75 -3.67
N ARG A 219 16.97 -35.92 -3.72
CA ARG A 219 17.61 -36.94 -4.59
C ARG A 219 17.31 -38.36 -4.12
N ALA A 220 17.19 -38.59 -2.82
CA ALA A 220 16.90 -39.91 -2.26
C ALA A 220 15.47 -40.37 -2.59
N ILE A 221 14.50 -39.45 -2.53
CA ILE A 221 13.09 -39.74 -2.83
C ILE A 221 12.90 -40.06 -4.31
N VAL A 222 13.59 -39.32 -5.20
CA VAL A 222 13.51 -39.61 -6.63
C VAL A 222 14.32 -40.84 -7.03
N ALA A 223 15.45 -41.11 -6.36
CA ALA A 223 16.17 -42.37 -6.55
C ALA A 223 15.32 -43.58 -6.10
N GLN A 224 14.53 -43.43 -5.03
CA GLN A 224 13.56 -44.44 -4.57
C GLN A 224 12.44 -44.63 -5.62
N ALA A 225 11.88 -43.53 -6.14
CA ALA A 225 10.80 -43.53 -7.13
C ALA A 225 11.24 -44.00 -8.54
N GLN A 226 12.53 -43.94 -8.84
CA GLN A 226 13.11 -44.52 -10.05
C GLN A 226 13.41 -46.02 -9.85
N ALA A 227 13.78 -46.44 -8.63
CA ALA A 227 14.05 -47.84 -8.30
C ALA A 227 12.77 -48.70 -8.19
N ASP A 228 11.65 -48.10 -7.82
CA ASP A 228 10.34 -48.77 -7.73
C ASP A 228 9.51 -48.68 -9.02
N GLY A 229 10.05 -48.04 -10.07
CA GLY A 229 9.40 -47.91 -11.38
C GLY A 229 8.22 -46.95 -11.42
N SER A 230 7.99 -46.17 -10.34
CA SER A 230 6.95 -45.13 -10.27
C SER A 230 7.25 -43.92 -11.17
N TRP A 231 8.45 -43.84 -11.76
CA TRP A 231 8.91 -42.72 -12.57
C TRP A 231 9.26 -43.15 -14.00
N PRO A 232 8.75 -42.49 -15.06
CA PRO A 232 9.07 -42.85 -16.43
C PRO A 232 10.52 -42.45 -16.78
N ILE A 233 11.27 -43.38 -17.39
CA ILE A 233 12.72 -43.24 -17.67
C ILE A 233 13.01 -42.34 -18.88
N GLU A 234 12.05 -42.00 -19.73
CA GLU A 234 12.32 -41.14 -20.89
C GLU A 234 11.22 -40.10 -21.06
N ASP A 235 11.62 -38.83 -21.19
CA ASP A 235 10.76 -37.80 -21.77
C ASP A 235 11.60 -36.98 -22.79
N PRO A 236 11.32 -37.09 -24.11
CA PRO A 236 12.16 -36.58 -25.20
C PRO A 236 12.00 -35.07 -25.50
N ILE A 237 11.48 -34.28 -24.56
CA ILE A 237 11.03 -32.90 -24.86
C ILE A 237 12.13 -31.84 -24.61
N TYR A 238 13.29 -32.22 -24.05
CA TYR A 238 14.38 -31.27 -23.73
C TYR A 238 15.63 -31.36 -24.60
N ASP A 239 15.59 -32.03 -25.75
CA ASP A 239 16.71 -32.01 -26.72
C ASP A 239 16.55 -30.92 -27.80
N GLN A 240 15.61 -29.98 -27.65
CA GLN A 240 15.51 -28.83 -28.55
C GLN A 240 15.98 -27.56 -27.85
N LYS A 241 17.25 -27.23 -28.13
CA LYS A 241 17.82 -25.89 -27.94
C LYS A 241 16.85 -24.84 -28.53
N PRO A 242 16.46 -23.78 -27.78
CA PRO A 242 15.58 -22.76 -28.31
C PRO A 242 16.22 -22.10 -29.54
N ALA A 243 15.48 -22.05 -30.65
CA ALA A 243 15.94 -21.45 -31.89
C ALA A 243 16.27 -19.96 -31.67
N GLY A 244 17.53 -19.57 -31.93
CA GLY A 244 18.00 -18.18 -31.88
C GLY A 244 18.92 -17.80 -30.72
N VAL A 245 19.40 -18.76 -29.91
CA VAL A 245 20.48 -18.52 -28.95
C VAL A 245 21.75 -19.17 -29.48
N ASP A 246 22.64 -18.38 -30.08
CA ASP A 246 23.99 -18.85 -30.43
C ASP A 246 24.79 -19.09 -29.14
N ASP A 247 25.55 -20.18 -29.11
CA ASP A 247 26.40 -20.55 -27.97
C ASP A 247 27.51 -19.52 -27.82
N VAL A 248 27.47 -18.72 -26.76
CA VAL A 248 28.64 -17.96 -26.33
C VAL A 248 29.53 -18.94 -25.58
N ALA A 249 30.67 -19.27 -26.19
CA ALA A 249 31.68 -20.15 -25.60
C ALA A 249 32.18 -19.61 -24.25
N ASP A 250 32.54 -20.54 -23.38
CA ASP A 250 32.76 -20.40 -21.93
C ASP A 250 34.16 -19.82 -21.58
N ASP A 251 34.79 -19.05 -22.46
CA ASP A 251 36.20 -18.66 -22.36
C ASP A 251 36.49 -17.23 -21.85
N GLU A 252 35.49 -16.37 -21.61
CA GLU A 252 35.75 -14.96 -21.22
C GLU A 252 35.07 -14.46 -19.92
N LEU A 253 35.19 -15.19 -18.82
CA LEU A 253 35.00 -14.60 -17.47
C LEU A 253 36.28 -14.73 -16.61
N PRO A 254 37.09 -13.66 -16.49
CA PRO A 254 38.34 -13.70 -15.76
C PRO A 254 38.11 -13.70 -14.23
N GLY A 255 38.77 -14.63 -13.54
CA GLY A 255 39.28 -14.44 -12.17
C GLY A 255 38.40 -14.84 -10.98
N PHE A 256 37.10 -15.09 -11.13
CA PHE A 256 36.21 -15.27 -9.95
C PHE A 256 36.08 -16.73 -9.46
N SER A 257 36.37 -17.74 -10.30
CA SER A 257 36.11 -19.16 -9.94
C SER A 257 37.25 -19.83 -9.15
N ALA A 258 38.50 -19.37 -9.31
CA ALA A 258 39.67 -19.99 -8.68
C ALA A 258 39.75 -19.69 -7.17
N GLN A 259 39.31 -18.50 -6.75
CA GLN A 259 39.40 -18.05 -5.36
C GLN A 259 38.37 -18.75 -4.46
N ILE A 260 37.18 -19.06 -5.00
CA ILE A 260 36.14 -19.83 -4.31
C ILE A 260 36.53 -21.30 -4.20
N LYS A 261 37.10 -21.90 -5.25
CA LYS A 261 37.58 -23.29 -5.22
C LYS A 261 38.71 -23.49 -4.20
N LYS A 262 39.59 -22.49 -4.02
CA LYS A 262 40.65 -22.52 -3.00
C LYS A 262 40.09 -22.37 -1.58
N SER A 263 39.22 -21.39 -1.34
CA SER A 263 38.59 -21.20 -0.01
C SER A 263 37.72 -22.39 0.42
N LEU A 264 37.04 -23.06 -0.51
CA LEU A 264 36.27 -24.27 -0.19
C LEU A 264 37.17 -25.47 0.14
N GLY A 265 38.29 -25.61 -0.56
CA GLY A 265 39.27 -26.67 -0.31
C GLY A 265 40.00 -26.54 1.03
N ASP A 266 40.27 -25.31 1.48
CA ASP A 266 40.94 -25.04 2.75
C ASP A 266 39.99 -25.26 3.96
N LEU A 267 38.71 -24.90 3.82
CA LEU A 267 37.66 -25.15 4.83
C LEU A 267 37.36 -26.64 5.07
N ILE A 268 37.51 -27.48 4.03
CA ILE A 268 37.29 -28.93 4.14
C ILE A 268 38.45 -29.63 4.87
N LYS A 269 39.67 -29.07 4.83
CA LYS A 269 40.84 -29.63 5.52
C LYS A 269 40.88 -29.29 7.01
N GLU A 270 40.39 -28.12 7.42
CA GLU A 270 40.34 -27.71 8.83
C GLU A 270 39.38 -28.57 9.67
N ASN A 271 38.24 -29.01 9.10
CA ASN A 271 37.24 -29.80 9.82
C ASN A 271 37.58 -31.29 9.98
N ASN A 272 38.59 -31.80 9.27
CA ASN A 272 38.99 -33.22 9.32
C ASN A 272 40.23 -33.49 10.20
N THR A 273 40.77 -32.48 10.90
CA THR A 273 42.04 -32.61 11.65
C THR A 273 41.92 -32.40 13.17
N GLN A 274 40.72 -32.43 13.75
CA GLN A 274 40.57 -32.46 15.21
C GLN A 274 40.42 -33.89 15.72
N PRO A 275 41.39 -34.45 16.47
CA PRO A 275 41.32 -35.82 16.94
C PRO A 275 40.32 -35.98 18.10
N LYS A 276 39.76 -37.19 18.17
CA LYS A 276 38.79 -37.69 19.16
C LYS A 276 39.24 -37.52 20.61
#